data_AF-A0A3Q0J312-F1
#
_entry.id   AF-A0A3Q0J312-F1
#
_cell.length_a   1.000
_cell.length_b   1.000
_cell.length_c   1.000
_cell.angle_alpha   90.00
_cell.angle_beta   90.00
_cell.angle_gamma   90.00
#
_symmetry.space_group_name_H-M   'P 1'
#
loop_
_entity.id
_entity.type
_entity.pdbx_description
1 polymer ?
#
loop_
_entity_poly.entity_id
_entity_poly.type
_entity_poly.pdbx_seq_one_letter_code
_entity_poly.pdbx_strand_id
1 'polypeptide(L)'
;MEALYHQTNRMVLETQEYFHNLDRIVGNENETDKEIQERLNSISKNCEKLSVMLFKEPLAKRHNSKLKLDQLKYDLQHLQAAFRNYQFAKQRKKQDEIEREQLLSRRFTATDSENTTILIDHNLQHQQSLVVSQTYFCGLYWCLSNTTMRLIEKRVKEDKYILLGGMAVTLVIIFIVIVYF
;
A
#
# COMPACT_ATOMS: atom_id res chain seq x y z
N MET A 1 10.75 -5.21 -19.20
CA MET A 1 10.09 -4.34 -18.22
C MET A 1 8.72 -4.91 -17.84
N GLU A 2 7.88 -5.33 -18.80
CA GLU A 2 6.58 -5.99 -18.51
C GLU A 2 6.68 -7.29 -17.69
N ALA A 3 7.64 -8.16 -17.94
CA ALA A 3 7.81 -9.40 -17.17
C ALA A 3 8.06 -9.14 -15.65
N LEU A 4 8.90 -8.15 -15.34
CA LEU A 4 9.17 -7.73 -13.95
C LEU A 4 7.96 -7.05 -13.32
N TYR A 5 7.18 -6.30 -14.10
CA TYR A 5 5.94 -5.69 -13.64
C TYR A 5 4.92 -6.76 -13.23
N HIS A 6 4.68 -7.77 -14.08
CA HIS A 6 3.75 -8.86 -13.76
C HIS A 6 4.23 -9.69 -12.57
N GLN A 7 5.54 -9.96 -12.48
CA GLN A 7 6.11 -10.66 -11.33
C GLN A 7 5.91 -9.87 -10.03
N THR A 8 6.17 -8.56 -10.05
CA THR A 8 6.04 -7.71 -8.87
C THR A 8 4.58 -7.51 -8.47
N ASN A 9 3.68 -7.37 -9.45
CA ASN A 9 2.24 -7.33 -9.19
C ASN A 9 1.74 -8.64 -8.57
N ARG A 10 2.24 -9.79 -9.04
CA ARG A 10 1.93 -11.08 -8.44
C ARG A 10 2.43 -11.17 -6.99
N MET A 11 3.67 -10.72 -6.70
CA MET A 11 4.19 -10.70 -5.33
C MET A 11 3.40 -9.75 -4.41
N VAL A 12 2.91 -8.63 -4.93
CA VAL A 12 2.02 -7.71 -4.17
C VAL A 12 0.70 -8.39 -3.83
N LEU A 13 0.06 -9.07 -4.79
CA LEU A 13 -1.18 -9.81 -4.57
C LEU A 13 -1.00 -10.97 -3.57
N GLU A 14 0.06 -11.75 -3.73
CA GLU A 14 0.39 -12.83 -2.79
C GLU A 14 0.61 -12.25 -1.38
N THR A 15 1.34 -11.14 -1.26
CA THR A 15 1.56 -10.48 0.04
C THR A 15 0.25 -9.99 0.68
N GLN A 16 -0.69 -9.46 -0.10
CA GLN A 16 -2.03 -9.08 0.38
C GLN A 16 -2.82 -10.28 0.88
N GLU A 17 -2.77 -11.41 0.17
CA GLU A 17 -3.43 -12.66 0.59
C GLU A 17 -2.80 -13.22 1.88
N TYR A 18 -1.47 -13.16 2.00
CA TYR A 18 -0.78 -13.50 3.25
C TYR A 18 -1.24 -12.61 4.40
N PHE A 19 -1.41 -11.30 4.21
CA PHE A 19 -1.97 -10.39 5.22
C PHE A 19 -3.38 -10.80 5.68
N HIS A 20 -4.24 -11.23 4.77
CA HIS A 20 -5.58 -11.71 5.13
C HIS A 20 -5.53 -13.02 5.92
N ASN A 21 -4.61 -13.92 5.57
CA ASN A 21 -4.43 -15.20 6.25
C ASN A 21 -3.67 -15.08 7.58
N LEU A 22 -2.85 -14.05 7.77
CA LEU A 22 -2.12 -13.79 9.01
C LEU A 22 -3.03 -13.51 10.20
N ASP A 23 -4.17 -12.85 9.96
CA ASP A 23 -5.19 -12.62 10.99
C ASP A 23 -5.81 -13.94 11.50
N ARG A 24 -5.62 -15.06 10.76
CA ARG A 24 -6.10 -16.40 11.11
C ARG A 24 -5.03 -17.32 11.71
N ILE A 25 -3.72 -17.05 11.52
CA ILE A 25 -2.65 -17.93 11.98
C ILE A 25 -2.13 -17.45 13.35
N VAL A 26 -2.83 -17.88 14.39
CA VAL A 26 -2.44 -17.70 15.80
C VAL A 26 -1.44 -18.81 16.16
N GLY A 27 -0.13 -18.56 16.09
CA GLY A 27 0.85 -19.56 16.57
C GLY A 27 2.31 -19.29 16.24
N ASN A 28 2.64 -18.97 14.98
CA ASN A 28 4.03 -18.73 14.52
C ASN A 28 4.31 -17.26 14.19
N GLU A 29 3.70 -16.35 14.96
CA GLU A 29 3.59 -14.94 14.61
C GLU A 29 4.94 -14.24 14.36
N ASN A 30 6.02 -14.65 15.03
CA ASN A 30 7.32 -13.98 14.89
C ASN A 30 8.12 -14.44 13.65
N GLU A 31 7.90 -15.67 13.20
CA GLU A 31 8.55 -16.23 12.01
C GLU A 31 7.86 -15.75 10.74
N THR A 32 6.53 -15.72 10.78
CA THR A 32 5.72 -15.12 9.72
C THR A 32 5.99 -13.62 9.56
N ASP A 33 6.19 -12.87 10.65
CA ASP A 33 6.58 -11.45 10.59
C ASP A 33 7.88 -11.24 9.81
N LYS A 34 8.88 -12.10 10.04
CA LYS A 34 10.17 -12.02 9.33
C LYS A 34 10.00 -12.34 7.85
N GLU A 35 9.19 -13.36 7.51
CA GLU A 35 8.96 -13.74 6.12
C GLU A 35 8.25 -12.63 5.33
N ILE A 36 7.24 -11.98 5.92
CA ILE A 36 6.54 -10.84 5.30
C ILE A 36 7.50 -9.68 5.06
N GLN A 37 8.35 -9.38 6.05
CA GLN A 37 9.33 -8.31 5.93
C GLN A 37 10.36 -8.60 4.83
N GLU A 38 10.79 -9.85 4.69
CA GLU A 38 11.70 -10.28 3.63
C GLU A 38 11.06 -10.23 2.23
N ARG A 39 9.77 -10.58 2.13
CA ARG A 39 8.97 -10.41 0.91
C ARG A 39 8.81 -8.93 0.55
N LEU A 40 8.45 -8.06 1.49
CA LEU A 40 8.35 -6.62 1.27
C LEU A 40 9.67 -6.01 0.80
N ASN A 41 10.79 -6.42 1.41
CA ASN A 41 12.13 -6.00 0.99
C ASN A 41 12.45 -6.46 -0.44
N SER A 42 12.03 -7.66 -0.82
CA SER A 42 12.19 -8.19 -2.18
C SER A 42 11.36 -7.40 -3.21
N ILE A 43 10.10 -7.06 -2.87
CA ILE A 43 9.25 -6.20 -3.70
C ILE A 43 9.89 -4.81 -3.84
N SER A 44 10.43 -4.24 -2.75
CA SER A 44 11.12 -2.95 -2.77
C SER A 44 12.32 -2.94 -3.73
N LYS A 45 13.18 -3.97 -3.65
CA LYS A 45 14.33 -4.13 -4.57
C LYS A 45 13.87 -4.24 -6.03
N ASN A 46 12.76 -4.92 -6.28
CA ASN A 46 12.19 -5.05 -7.63
C ASN A 46 11.62 -3.72 -8.15
N CYS A 47 10.93 -2.94 -7.30
CA CYS A 47 10.49 -1.59 -7.61
C CYS A 47 11.66 -0.65 -7.94
N GLU A 48 12.76 -0.72 -7.19
CA GLU A 48 13.98 0.04 -7.49
C GLU A 48 14.58 -0.37 -8.83
N LYS A 49 14.65 -1.67 -9.12
CA LYS A 49 15.15 -2.19 -10.40
C LYS A 49 14.28 -1.75 -11.58
N LEU A 50 12.96 -1.76 -11.42
CA LEU A 50 12.01 -1.21 -12.39
C LEU A 50 12.22 0.29 -12.59
N SER A 51 12.52 1.05 -11.52
CA SER A 51 12.82 2.48 -11.61
C SER A 51 14.08 2.76 -12.43
N VAL A 52 15.11 1.91 -12.31
CA VAL A 52 16.32 2.01 -13.12
C VAL A 52 16.02 1.66 -14.58
N MET A 53 15.19 0.64 -14.83
CA MET A 53 14.78 0.28 -16.19
C MET A 53 13.96 1.38 -16.87
N LEU A 54 13.15 2.14 -16.12
CA LEU A 54 12.37 3.27 -16.63
C LEU A 54 13.24 4.32 -17.33
N PHE A 55 14.44 4.60 -16.80
CA PHE A 55 15.36 5.57 -17.39
C PHE A 55 15.94 5.11 -18.74
N LYS A 56 15.89 3.81 -19.04
CA LYS A 56 16.40 3.22 -20.29
C LYS A 56 15.36 3.18 -21.42
N GLU A 57 14.11 3.53 -21.17
CA GLU A 57 13.04 3.46 -22.18
C GLU A 57 12.84 4.77 -22.96
N PRO A 58 12.48 4.70 -24.26
CA PRO A 58 12.20 5.87 -25.07
C PRO A 58 10.97 6.65 -24.54
N LEU A 59 11.00 7.98 -24.71
CA LEU A 59 10.08 8.93 -24.08
C LEU A 59 8.58 8.61 -24.28
N ALA A 60 8.21 8.07 -25.45
CA ALA A 60 6.83 7.71 -25.76
C ALA A 60 6.26 6.56 -24.91
N LYS A 61 7.10 5.59 -24.50
CA LYS A 61 6.68 4.47 -23.62
C LYS A 61 6.91 4.79 -22.14
N ARG A 62 7.91 5.63 -21.86
CA ARG A 62 8.33 6.01 -20.51
C ARG A 62 7.20 6.56 -19.64
N HIS A 63 6.26 7.33 -20.20
CA HIS A 63 5.14 7.86 -19.41
C HIS A 63 4.24 6.73 -18.87
N ASN A 64 3.87 5.75 -19.69
CA ASN A 64 3.02 4.63 -19.28
C ASN A 64 3.74 3.72 -18.26
N SER A 65 5.01 3.42 -18.52
CA SER A 65 5.87 2.66 -17.62
C SER A 65 6.07 3.34 -16.27
N LYS A 66 6.14 4.68 -16.26
CA LYS A 66 6.28 5.48 -15.04
C LYS A 66 5.02 5.40 -14.19
N LEU A 67 3.86 5.57 -14.81
CA LEU A 67 2.58 5.48 -14.13
C LEU A 67 2.42 4.11 -13.43
N LYS A 68 2.73 3.03 -14.15
CA LYS A 68 2.70 1.65 -13.62
C LYS A 68 3.64 1.45 -12.43
N LEU A 69 4.85 2.01 -12.50
CA LEU A 69 5.81 1.96 -11.40
C LEU A 69 5.34 2.78 -10.18
N ASP A 70 4.78 3.96 -10.41
CA ASP A 70 4.27 4.83 -9.35
C ASP A 70 3.09 4.15 -8.62
N GLN A 71 2.23 3.43 -9.34
CA GLN A 71 1.19 2.58 -8.76
C GLN A 71 1.78 1.49 -7.84
N LEU A 72 2.77 0.76 -8.34
CA LEU A 72 3.42 -0.31 -7.59
C LEU A 72 4.11 0.20 -6.31
N LYS A 73 4.73 1.38 -6.39
CA LYS A 73 5.33 2.06 -5.23
C LYS A 73 4.29 2.46 -4.21
N TYR A 74 3.16 2.97 -4.65
CA TYR A 74 2.04 3.31 -3.80
C TYR A 74 1.55 2.06 -3.05
N ASP A 75 1.26 0.96 -3.76
CA ASP A 75 0.81 -0.29 -3.13
C ASP A 75 1.83 -0.84 -2.12
N LEU A 76 3.13 -0.76 -2.43
CA LEU A 76 4.19 -1.14 -1.50
C LEU A 76 4.21 -0.27 -0.23
N GLN A 77 4.06 1.05 -0.36
CA GLN A 77 3.99 1.95 0.79
C GLN A 77 2.78 1.65 1.68
N HIS A 78 1.64 1.30 1.08
CA HIS A 78 0.45 0.91 1.81
C HIS A 78 0.63 -0.41 2.55
N LEU A 79 1.20 -1.43 1.90
CA LEU A 79 1.51 -2.70 2.55
C LEU A 79 2.51 -2.53 3.70
N GLN A 80 3.54 -1.69 3.53
CA GLN A 80 4.49 -1.38 4.61
C GLN A 80 3.82 -0.65 5.79
N ALA A 81 2.92 0.30 5.52
CA ALA A 81 2.17 0.99 6.56
C ALA A 81 1.24 0.03 7.31
N ALA A 82 0.55 -0.87 6.60
CA ALA A 82 -0.30 -1.90 7.19
C ALA A 82 0.52 -2.84 8.10
N PHE A 83 1.68 -3.31 7.61
CA PHE A 83 2.58 -4.15 8.39
C PHE A 83 3.08 -3.46 9.66
N ARG A 84 3.48 -2.19 9.56
CA ARG A 84 3.95 -1.40 10.69
C ARG A 84 2.86 -1.22 11.75
N ASN A 85 1.62 -0.97 11.33
CA ASN A 85 0.48 -0.86 12.25
C ASN A 85 0.18 -2.19 12.95
N TYR A 86 0.24 -3.30 12.21
CA TYR A 86 0.12 -4.64 12.78
C TYR A 86 1.21 -4.92 13.83
N GLN A 87 2.47 -4.62 13.51
CA GLN A 87 3.58 -4.78 14.47
C GLN A 87 3.42 -3.88 15.70
N PHE A 88 3.00 -2.63 15.53
CA PHE A 88 2.72 -1.74 16.66
C PHE A 88 1.59 -2.24 17.53
N ALA A 89 0.47 -2.72 16.94
CA ALA A 89 -0.63 -3.30 17.70
C ALA A 89 -0.17 -4.52 18.50
N LYS A 90 0.70 -5.36 17.93
CA LYS A 90 1.30 -6.52 18.59
C LYS A 90 2.25 -6.12 19.72
N GLN A 91 3.12 -5.12 19.50
CA GLN A 91 4.01 -4.59 20.54
C GLN A 91 3.22 -4.00 21.71
N ARG A 92 2.14 -3.27 21.42
CA ARG A 92 1.29 -2.67 22.45
C ARG A 92 0.66 -3.73 23.34
N LYS A 93 0.09 -4.80 22.77
CA LYS A 93 -0.46 -5.93 23.54
C LYS A 93 0.58 -6.55 24.49
N LYS A 94 1.82 -6.73 24.03
CA LYS A 94 2.91 -7.23 24.87
C LYS A 94 3.27 -6.26 25.98
N GLN A 95 3.27 -4.96 25.70
CA GLN A 95 3.53 -3.93 26.69
C GLN A 95 2.45 -3.92 27.78
N ASP A 96 1.18 -4.01 27.38
CA ASP A 96 0.03 -4.08 28.29
C ASP A 96 0.12 -5.33 29.20
N GLU A 97 0.58 -6.46 28.66
CA GLU A 97 0.76 -7.71 29.42
C GLU A 97 1.94 -7.62 30.40
N ILE A 98 3.06 -7.03 29.98
CA ILE A 98 4.21 -6.74 30.86
C ILE A 98 3.79 -5.79 32.00
N GLU A 99 3.04 -4.73 31.69
CA GLU A 99 2.55 -3.79 32.70
C GLU A 99 1.62 -4.50 33.69
N ARG A 100 0.72 -5.35 33.19
CA ARG A 100 -0.15 -6.19 34.03
C ARG A 100 0.66 -7.07 34.98
N GLU A 101 1.72 -7.72 34.51
CA GLU A 101 2.61 -8.55 35.34
C GLU A 101 3.41 -7.72 36.36
N GLN A 102 3.83 -6.50 36.01
CA GLN A 102 4.49 -5.58 36.94
C GLN A 102 3.55 -5.12 38.06
N LEU A 103 2.28 -4.87 37.74
CA LEU A 103 1.26 -4.53 38.73
C LEU A 103 0.95 -5.72 39.65
N LEU A 104 0.92 -6.93 39.11
CA LEU A 104 0.73 -8.17 39.87
C LEU A 104 1.91 -8.50 40.80
N SER A 105 3.14 -8.15 40.40
CA SER A 105 4.36 -8.39 41.18
C SER A 105 4.69 -7.28 42.18
N ARG A 106 4.02 -6.12 42.11
CA ARG A 106 4.21 -5.03 43.07
C ARG A 106 3.62 -5.42 44.44
N ARG A 107 4.49 -5.68 45.42
CA ARG A 107 4.09 -5.89 46.83
C ARG A 107 3.51 -4.59 47.39
N PHE A 108 2.24 -4.59 47.79
CA PHE A 108 1.56 -3.43 48.36
C PHE A 108 2.27 -2.95 49.64
N THR A 109 3.07 -1.89 49.53
CA THR A 109 3.56 -1.13 50.69
C THR A 109 2.50 -0.09 51.05
N ALA A 110 1.89 -0.25 52.22
CA ALA A 110 0.74 0.53 52.70
C ALA A 110 1.03 2.01 53.05
N THR A 111 2.07 2.63 52.49
CA THR A 111 2.52 3.97 52.94
C THR A 111 2.13 5.13 52.03
N ASP A 112 1.73 4.93 50.77
CA ASP A 112 1.41 6.06 49.87
C ASP A 112 -0.06 6.05 49.42
N SER A 113 -0.93 6.48 50.34
CA SER A 113 -2.36 6.74 50.12
C SER A 113 -2.62 7.88 49.11
N GLU A 114 -1.62 8.66 48.70
CA GLU A 114 -1.79 9.82 47.82
C GLU A 114 -1.62 9.49 46.32
N ASN A 115 -0.98 8.36 45.99
CA ASN A 115 -0.72 7.93 44.60
C ASN A 115 -1.75 6.91 44.08
N THR A 116 -3.00 6.97 44.55
CA THR A 116 -4.13 6.16 44.05
C THR A 116 -5.02 6.95 43.08
N THR A 117 -4.51 8.03 42.47
CA THR A 117 -5.19 8.60 41.31
C THR A 117 -4.75 7.80 40.10
N ILE A 118 -5.65 6.94 39.64
CA ILE A 118 -5.57 6.22 38.37
C ILE A 118 -5.27 7.26 37.28
N LEU A 119 -3.99 7.41 36.93
CA LEU A 119 -3.55 8.23 35.81
C LEU A 119 -3.89 7.41 34.56
N ILE A 120 -5.18 7.42 34.19
CA ILE A 120 -5.63 6.82 32.93
C ILE A 120 -4.82 7.51 31.84
N ASP A 121 -3.99 6.72 31.19
CA ASP A 121 -2.92 7.14 30.30
C ASP A 121 -3.49 7.94 29.12
N HIS A 122 -3.52 9.26 29.28
CA HIS A 122 -4.01 10.21 28.27
C HIS A 122 -3.19 10.10 26.98
N ASN A 123 -1.93 9.65 27.04
CA ASN A 123 -1.12 9.36 25.87
C ASN A 123 -1.61 8.10 25.14
N LEU A 124 -2.01 7.05 25.86
CA LEU A 124 -2.52 5.82 25.26
C LEU A 124 -3.83 6.08 24.48
N GLN A 125 -4.76 6.85 25.06
CA GLN A 125 -6.01 7.23 24.40
C GLN A 125 -5.77 8.12 23.16
N HIS A 126 -4.83 9.07 23.25
CA HIS A 126 -4.45 9.90 22.11
C HIS A 126 -3.79 9.08 20.99
N GLN A 127 -2.85 8.19 21.32
CA GLN A 127 -2.21 7.29 20.35
C GLN A 127 -3.21 6.33 19.71
N GLN A 128 -4.19 5.81 20.46
CA GLN A 128 -5.23 4.95 19.92
C GLN A 128 -6.08 5.68 18.87
N SER A 129 -6.41 6.96 19.11
CA SER A 129 -7.16 7.78 18.15
C SER A 129 -6.41 8.01 16.84
N LEU A 130 -5.09 8.20 16.90
CA LEU A 130 -4.23 8.39 15.72
C LEU A 130 -4.13 7.11 14.87
N VAL A 131 -3.96 5.95 15.50
CA VAL A 131 -3.89 4.65 14.79
C VAL A 131 -5.22 4.31 14.13
N VAL A 132 -6.33 4.49 14.85
CA VAL A 132 -7.67 4.23 14.32
C VAL A 132 -7.97 5.14 13.11
N SER A 133 -7.68 6.44 13.24
CA SER A 133 -7.78 7.41 12.14
C SER A 133 -6.92 7.01 10.94
N GLN A 134 -5.66 6.60 11.16
CA GLN A 134 -4.75 6.18 10.10
C GLN A 134 -5.23 4.93 9.36
N THR A 135 -5.93 4.02 10.04
CA THR A 135 -6.46 2.79 9.45
C THR A 135 -7.64 3.09 8.50
N TYR A 136 -8.56 3.97 8.92
CA TYR A 136 -9.67 4.42 8.06
C TYR A 136 -9.18 5.25 6.88
N PHE A 137 -8.20 6.12 7.10
CA PHE A 137 -7.58 6.91 6.04
C PHE A 137 -6.93 6.01 5.00
N CYS A 138 -6.21 4.97 5.43
CA CYS A 138 -5.58 3.99 4.53
C CYS A 138 -6.61 3.21 3.72
N GLY A 139 -7.72 2.77 4.33
CA GLY A 139 -8.79 2.05 3.63
C GLY A 139 -9.56 2.90 2.62
N LEU A 140 -9.88 4.15 2.97
CA LEU A 140 -10.54 5.08 2.05
C LEU A 140 -9.60 5.46 0.88
N TYR A 141 -8.31 5.68 1.16
CA TYR A 141 -7.30 5.91 0.12
C TYR A 141 -7.10 4.68 -0.78
N TRP A 142 -7.17 3.46 -0.24
CA TRP A 142 -7.10 2.23 -1.05
C TRP A 142 -8.27 2.12 -2.03
N CYS A 143 -9.48 2.48 -1.59
CA CYS A 143 -10.67 2.54 -2.43
C CYS A 143 -10.58 3.66 -3.49
N LEU A 144 -10.07 4.84 -3.12
CA LEU A 144 -9.90 5.97 -4.02
C LEU A 144 -8.77 5.74 -5.04
N SER A 145 -7.68 5.09 -4.63
CA SER A 145 -6.55 4.77 -5.51
C SER A 145 -6.96 3.75 -6.58
N ASN A 146 -7.70 2.70 -6.20
CA ASN A 146 -8.20 1.71 -7.15
C ASN A 146 -9.20 2.31 -8.17
N THR A 147 -10.02 3.27 -7.74
CA THR A 147 -10.96 3.97 -8.64
C THR A 147 -10.26 4.97 -9.56
N THR A 148 -9.33 5.78 -9.04
CA THR A 148 -8.51 6.69 -9.86
C THR A 148 -7.62 5.94 -10.87
N MET A 149 -7.11 4.76 -10.49
CA MET A 149 -6.33 3.89 -11.38
C MET A 149 -7.13 3.43 -12.61
N ARG A 150 -8.37 2.96 -12.40
CA ARG A 150 -9.27 2.57 -13.51
C ARG A 150 -9.65 3.73 -14.42
N LEU A 151 -9.73 4.94 -13.86
CA LEU A 151 -9.99 6.14 -14.64
C LEU A 151 -8.78 6.50 -15.52
N ILE A 152 -7.55 6.32 -15.04
CA ILE A 152 -6.34 6.66 -15.81
C ILE A 152 -6.07 5.65 -16.95
N GLU A 153 -6.29 4.35 -16.73
CA GLU A 153 -6.16 3.36 -17.83
C GLU A 153 -7.16 3.60 -18.96
N LYS A 154 -8.36 4.11 -18.65
CA LYS A 154 -9.35 4.47 -19.67
C LYS A 154 -8.89 5.66 -20.52
N ARG A 155 -8.35 6.72 -19.91
CA ARG A 155 -7.88 7.93 -20.63
C ARG A 155 -6.82 7.61 -21.67
N VAL A 156 -5.84 6.75 -21.33
CA VAL A 156 -4.74 6.39 -22.25
C VAL A 156 -5.22 5.55 -23.44
N LYS A 157 -6.23 4.69 -23.24
CA LYS A 157 -6.86 3.94 -24.34
C LYS A 157 -7.73 4.86 -25.19
N GLU A 158 -8.55 5.69 -24.56
CA GLU A 158 -9.44 6.64 -25.25
C GLU A 158 -8.67 7.65 -26.11
N ASP A 159 -7.57 8.23 -25.60
CA ASP A 159 -6.74 9.17 -26.38
C ASP A 159 -6.19 8.54 -27.67
N LYS A 160 -5.88 7.23 -27.63
CA LYS A 160 -5.40 6.49 -28.80
C LYS A 160 -6.51 6.28 -29.85
N TYR A 161 -7.75 6.07 -29.41
CA TYR A 161 -8.91 5.94 -30.31
C TYR A 161 -9.33 7.29 -30.90
N ILE A 162 -9.27 8.36 -30.12
CA ILE A 162 -9.58 9.73 -30.58
C ILE A 162 -8.59 10.16 -31.66
N LEU A 163 -7.29 9.91 -31.47
CA LEU A 163 -6.25 10.26 -32.44
C LEU A 163 -6.36 9.44 -33.73
N LEU A 164 -6.63 8.14 -33.63
CA LEU A 164 -6.83 7.27 -34.79
C LEU A 164 -8.11 7.65 -35.56
N GLY A 165 -9.19 7.97 -34.85
CA GLY A 165 -10.45 8.43 -35.42
C GLY A 165 -10.28 9.73 -36.21
N GLY A 166 -9.56 10.71 -35.64
CA GLY A 166 -9.27 11.98 -36.32
C GLY A 166 -8.51 11.80 -37.64
N MET A 167 -7.53 10.89 -37.69
CA MET A 167 -6.75 10.61 -38.90
C MET A 167 -7.57 9.89 -39.98
N ALA A 168 -8.49 9.02 -39.59
CA ALA A 168 -9.40 8.36 -40.54
C ALA A 168 -10.41 9.36 -41.14
N VAL A 169 -10.96 10.26 -40.31
CA VAL A 169 -11.92 11.27 -40.76
C VAL A 169 -11.29 12.21 -41.80
N THR A 170 -10.06 12.66 -41.59
CA THR A 170 -9.37 13.54 -42.56
C THR A 170 -9.10 12.83 -43.89
N LEU A 171 -8.72 11.55 -43.86
CA LEU A 171 -8.54 10.74 -45.08
C LEU A 171 -9.86 10.54 -45.83
N VAL A 172 -10.97 10.31 -45.13
CA VAL A 172 -12.30 10.17 -45.74
C VAL A 172 -12.74 11.49 -46.39
N ILE A 173 -12.52 12.63 -45.73
CA ILE A 173 -12.83 13.95 -46.31
C ILE A 173 -12.04 14.18 -47.60
N ILE A 174 -10.73 13.89 -47.61
CA ILE A 174 -9.88 14.03 -48.81
C ILE A 174 -10.38 13.10 -49.93
N PHE A 175 -10.73 11.85 -49.60
CA PHE A 175 -11.23 10.90 -50.59
C PHE A 175 -12.55 11.35 -51.23
N ILE A 176 -13.49 11.87 -50.42
CA ILE A 176 -14.77 12.41 -50.91
C ILE A 176 -14.53 13.59 -51.87
N VAL A 177 -13.59 14.48 -51.53
CA VAL A 177 -13.24 15.62 -52.39
C VAL A 177 -12.71 15.14 -53.75
N ILE A 178 -11.85 14.11 -53.80
CA ILE A 178 -11.29 13.58 -55.06
C ILE A 178 -12.35 12.87 -55.92
N VAL A 179 -13.36 12.25 -55.30
CA VAL A 179 -14.39 11.50 -56.05
C VAL A 179 -15.47 12.42 -56.60
N TYR A 180 -15.83 13.47 -55.88
CA TYR A 180 -16.92 14.38 -56.24
C TYR A 180 -16.48 15.65 -56.99
N PHE A 181 -15.17 15.93 -57.04
CA PHE A 181 -14.59 17.11 -57.69
C PHE A 181 -13.50 16.69 -58.67
#